data_AF-A0A816WLB4-F1
#
_entry.id   AF-A0A816WLB4-F1
#
_cell.length_a   1.000
_cell.length_b   1.000
_cell.length_c   1.000
_cell.angle_alpha   90.00
_cell.angle_beta   90.00
_cell.angle_gamma   90.00
#
_symmetry.space_group_name_H-M   'P 1'
#
loop_
_entity.id
_entity.type
_entity.pdbx_description
1 polymer ?
#
loop_
_entity_poly.entity_id
_entity_poly.type
_entity_poly.pdbx_seq_one_letter_code
_entity_poly.pdbx_strand_id
1 'polypeptide(L)'
;MSSLRIKVQLGNESSNDYRQRSNIILKFVYVIESTSHITINELIQTLQKYINKHFYKNTQIVQLTTHDGFVLSNSDICSVVLKDNEHIICIDMGTFTNQIYATIDFDNLWFELKRHDASDNQEKCIQIGLNSFYKLFIRLYGTGTINGIYMFNIFELVTIADEKRKGI
;
A
#
# COMPACT_ATOMS: atom_id res chain seq x y z
N MET A 1 21.12 1.65 -18.70
CA MET A 1 19.84 1.22 -18.10
C MET A 1 20.11 -0.06 -17.34
N SER A 2 20.07 -0.02 -16.02
CA SER A 2 20.16 -1.21 -15.15
C SER A 2 18.92 -2.11 -15.37
N SER A 3 19.10 -3.43 -15.37
CA SER A 3 18.00 -4.36 -15.61
C SER A 3 17.19 -4.57 -14.34
N LEU A 4 15.96 -4.07 -14.29
CA LEU A 4 15.06 -4.39 -13.18
C LEU A 4 14.69 -5.88 -13.20
N ARG A 5 15.10 -6.65 -12.17
CA ARG A 5 14.68 -8.05 -11.97
C ARG A 5 13.60 -8.14 -10.91
N ILE A 6 12.37 -8.40 -11.33
CA ILE A 6 11.23 -8.65 -10.43
C ILE A 6 10.84 -10.12 -10.52
N LYS A 7 10.84 -10.79 -9.38
CA LYS A 7 10.19 -12.09 -9.18
C LYS A 7 8.77 -11.86 -8.70
N VAL A 8 7.84 -12.67 -9.18
CA VAL A 8 6.43 -12.60 -8.79
C VAL A 8 6.08 -13.85 -8.01
N GLN A 9 5.55 -13.69 -6.81
CA GLN A 9 4.95 -14.79 -6.07
C GLN A 9 3.47 -14.88 -6.42
N LEU A 10 3.08 -15.98 -7.04
CA LEU A 10 1.70 -16.32 -7.35
C LEU A 10 1.11 -17.12 -6.19
N GLY A 11 -0.18 -16.92 -5.90
CA GLY A 11 -0.91 -17.76 -4.96
C GLY A 11 -1.25 -19.12 -5.57
N ASN A 12 -1.20 -20.17 -4.76
CA ASN A 12 -1.84 -21.45 -5.09
C ASN A 12 -3.28 -21.40 -4.58
N GLU A 13 -4.25 -21.55 -5.49
CA GLU A 13 -5.63 -21.84 -5.12
C GLU A 13 -5.72 -23.30 -4.64
N SER A 14 -5.70 -23.50 -3.32
CA SER A 14 -6.14 -24.76 -2.70
C SER A 14 -7.60 -24.67 -2.22
N SER A 15 -8.42 -23.85 -2.86
CA SER A 15 -9.86 -23.72 -2.61
C SER A 15 -10.64 -24.03 -3.88
N ASN A 16 -11.52 -25.03 -3.81
CA ASN A 16 -12.33 -25.60 -4.90
C ASN A 16 -13.42 -24.65 -5.45
N ASP A 17 -13.13 -23.36 -5.63
CA ASP A 17 -14.06 -22.43 -6.27
C ASP A 17 -13.74 -22.30 -7.76
N TYR A 18 -14.53 -22.99 -8.58
CA TYR A 18 -14.41 -23.10 -10.04
C TYR A 18 -14.55 -21.77 -10.82
N ARG A 19 -14.53 -20.60 -10.16
CA ARG A 19 -14.82 -19.29 -10.77
C ARG A 19 -13.69 -18.23 -10.71
N GLN A 20 -12.48 -18.52 -10.22
CA GLN A 20 -11.37 -17.55 -10.25
C GLN A 20 -10.06 -18.09 -10.84
N ARG A 21 -10.06 -18.51 -12.12
CA ARG A 21 -8.81 -18.83 -12.84
C ARG A 21 -7.99 -17.59 -13.23
N SER A 22 -7.56 -16.77 -12.27
CA SER A 22 -6.45 -15.85 -12.47
C SER A 22 -5.41 -16.10 -11.40
N ASN A 23 -4.15 -16.35 -11.80
CA ASN A 23 -3.05 -16.46 -10.85
C ASN A 23 -2.96 -15.15 -10.07
N ILE A 24 -3.53 -15.11 -8.86
CA ILE A 24 -3.53 -13.92 -8.02
C ILE A 24 -2.06 -13.67 -7.64
N ILE A 25 -1.51 -12.56 -8.14
CA ILE A 25 -0.19 -12.10 -7.72
C ILE A 25 -0.30 -11.69 -6.26
N LEU A 26 0.38 -12.43 -5.38
CA LEU A 26 0.39 -12.17 -3.95
C LEU A 26 1.46 -11.15 -3.56
N LYS A 27 2.64 -11.23 -4.18
CA LYS A 27 3.78 -10.38 -3.85
C LYS A 27 4.64 -10.13 -5.08
N PHE A 28 5.13 -8.91 -5.21
CA PHE A 28 6.23 -8.59 -6.11
C PHE A 28 7.51 -8.53 -5.27
N VAL A 29 8.52 -9.32 -5.64
CA VAL A 29 9.82 -9.35 -5.00
C VAL A 29 10.84 -8.78 -5.97
N TYR A 30 11.41 -7.64 -5.62
CA TYR A 30 12.45 -6.99 -6.41
C TYR A 30 13.84 -7.38 -5.90
N VAL A 31 14.76 -7.63 -6.82
CA VAL A 31 16.19 -7.83 -6.51
C VAL A 31 16.94 -6.56 -6.85
N ILE A 32 17.60 -5.97 -5.85
CA ILE A 32 18.40 -4.77 -6.03
C ILE A 32 19.72 -5.17 -6.67
N GLU A 33 19.90 -5.01 -7.98
CA GLU A 33 21.16 -5.38 -8.63
C GLU A 33 22.33 -4.52 -8.13
N SER A 34 22.12 -3.22 -8.01
CA SER A 34 23.03 -2.29 -7.35
C SER A 34 22.22 -1.18 -6.69
N THR A 35 22.64 -0.77 -5.51
CA THR A 35 22.03 0.33 -4.78
C THR A 35 22.27 1.65 -5.51
N SER A 36 21.21 2.43 -5.67
CA SER A 36 21.24 3.74 -6.32
C SER A 36 21.10 4.86 -5.29
N HIS A 37 21.61 6.04 -5.63
CA HIS A 37 21.45 7.24 -4.80
C HIS A 37 20.10 7.93 -5.08
N ILE A 38 19.02 7.16 -4.99
CA ILE A 38 17.64 7.64 -5.09
C ILE A 38 16.92 7.35 -3.78
N THR A 39 15.83 8.03 -3.54
CA THR A 39 14.95 7.78 -2.41
C THR A 39 14.14 6.50 -2.60
N ILE A 40 13.68 5.90 -1.50
CA ILE A 40 12.73 4.77 -1.54
C ILE A 40 11.46 5.14 -2.31
N ASN A 41 10.95 6.38 -2.19
CA ASN A 41 9.80 6.84 -2.96
C ASN A 41 10.05 6.82 -4.49
N GLU A 42 11.22 7.27 -4.94
CA GLU A 42 11.59 7.20 -6.37
C GLU A 42 11.72 5.75 -6.85
N LEU A 43 12.23 4.85 -5.99
CA LEU A 43 12.25 3.42 -6.27
C LEU A 43 10.83 2.84 -6.39
N ILE A 44 9.91 3.20 -5.48
CA ILE A 44 8.49 2.82 -5.54
C ILE A 44 7.87 3.23 -6.88
N GLN A 45 8.04 4.48 -7.29
CA GLN A 45 7.50 4.98 -8.56
C GLN A 45 8.07 4.22 -9.76
N THR A 46 9.37 3.92 -9.74
CA THR A 46 10.05 3.15 -10.80
C THR A 46 9.49 1.73 -10.89
N LEU A 47 9.37 1.04 -9.75
CA LEU A 47 8.84 -0.32 -9.67
C LEU A 47 7.38 -0.38 -10.09
N GLN A 48 6.57 0.58 -9.64
CA GLN A 48 5.15 0.68 -10.00
C GLN A 48 4.98 0.87 -11.52
N LYS A 49 5.75 1.77 -12.13
CA LYS A 49 5.73 1.98 -13.58
C LYS A 49 6.10 0.70 -14.33
N TYR A 50 7.12 -0.02 -13.87
CA TYR A 50 7.53 -1.29 -14.47
C TYR A 50 6.44 -2.34 -14.34
N ILE A 51 5.90 -2.55 -13.14
CA ILE A 51 4.89 -3.56 -12.86
C ILE A 51 3.63 -3.31 -13.70
N ASN A 52 3.16 -2.07 -13.74
CA ASN A 52 1.95 -1.73 -14.48
C ASN A 52 2.12 -1.93 -15.99
N LYS A 53 3.32 -1.67 -16.51
CA LYS A 53 3.67 -1.91 -17.92
C LYS A 53 3.76 -3.39 -18.26
N HIS A 54 4.39 -4.20 -17.40
CA HIS A 54 4.74 -5.59 -17.72
C HIS A 54 3.67 -6.61 -17.32
N PHE A 55 2.86 -6.32 -16.30
CA PHE A 55 1.83 -7.23 -15.79
C PHE A 55 0.40 -6.76 -16.09
N TYR A 56 0.23 -5.67 -16.86
CA TYR A 56 -1.07 -5.09 -17.22
C TYR A 56 -2.02 -4.91 -16.02
N LYS A 57 -1.46 -4.58 -14.85
CA LYS A 57 -2.18 -4.40 -13.59
C LYS A 57 -2.07 -2.94 -13.17
N ASN A 58 -3.15 -2.31 -12.70
CA ASN A 58 -3.06 -0.99 -12.08
C ASN A 58 -2.65 -1.14 -10.61
N THR A 59 -1.37 -1.45 -10.38
CA THR A 59 -0.83 -1.67 -9.04
C THR A 59 -0.46 -0.33 -8.44
N GLN A 60 -0.92 -0.08 -7.20
CA GLN A 60 -0.42 0.99 -6.35
C GLN A 60 0.44 0.36 -5.26
N ILE A 61 1.75 0.59 -5.32
CA ILE A 61 2.68 0.15 -4.28
C ILE A 61 2.64 1.20 -3.17
N VAL A 62 2.31 0.77 -1.95
CA VAL A 62 2.19 1.67 -0.80
C VAL A 62 3.34 1.52 0.18
N GLN A 63 4.04 0.39 0.14
CA GLN A 63 5.12 0.11 1.07
C GLN A 63 6.13 -0.86 0.45
N LEU A 64 7.42 -0.63 0.73
CA LEU A 64 8.48 -1.61 0.50
C LEU A 64 8.94 -2.16 1.84
N THR A 65 9.20 -3.46 1.87
CA THR A 65 9.75 -4.15 3.04
C THR A 65 10.95 -5.00 2.63
N THR A 66 11.91 -5.16 3.52
CA THR A 66 12.96 -6.16 3.38
C THR A 66 12.41 -7.57 3.65
N HIS A 67 13.20 -8.60 3.36
CA HIS A 67 12.80 -10.00 3.54
C HIS A 67 12.42 -10.37 4.99
N ASP A 68 13.00 -9.70 5.99
CA ASP A 68 12.74 -9.86 7.41
C ASP A 68 11.55 -9.00 7.91
N GLY A 69 10.92 -8.25 7.01
CA GLY A 69 9.72 -7.46 7.32
C GLY A 69 10.00 -6.05 7.82
N PHE A 70 11.25 -5.58 7.80
CA PHE A 70 11.57 -4.19 8.10
C PHE A 70 10.96 -3.25 7.04
N VAL A 71 10.30 -2.19 7.50
CA VAL A 71 9.59 -1.23 6.64
C VAL A 71 10.52 -0.09 6.26
N LEU A 72 10.69 0.12 4.95
CA LEU A 72 11.55 1.16 4.41
C LEU A 72 10.82 2.50 4.37
N SER A 73 11.42 3.57 4.91
CA SER A 73 10.79 4.90 4.87
C SER A 73 10.92 5.53 3.48
N ASN A 74 9.86 6.20 3.02
CA ASN A 74 9.81 6.83 1.70
C ASN A 74 10.93 7.86 1.47
N SER A 75 11.40 8.51 2.54
CA SER A 75 12.45 9.52 2.50
C SER A 75 13.87 8.95 2.52
N ASP A 76 14.04 7.67 2.85
CA ASP A 76 15.36 7.07 3.00
C ASP A 76 16.06 6.97 1.64
N ILE A 77 17.38 7.11 1.64
CA ILE A 77 18.20 6.91 0.45
C ILE A 77 18.48 5.42 0.31
N CYS A 78 18.20 4.83 -0.86
CA CYS A 78 18.35 3.39 -1.10
C CYS A 78 19.76 2.89 -0.76
N SER A 79 20.81 3.60 -1.15
CA SER A 79 22.20 3.22 -0.84
C SER A 79 22.59 3.27 0.64
N VAL A 80 21.73 3.83 1.50
CA VAL A 80 21.97 3.90 2.95
C VAL A 80 21.28 2.73 3.66
N VAL A 81 20.09 2.34 3.21
CA VAL A 81 19.23 1.38 3.92
C VAL A 81 19.15 0.01 3.26
N LEU A 82 19.69 -0.13 2.04
CA LEU A 82 19.68 -1.38 1.28
C LEU A 82 21.10 -1.78 0.88
N LYS A 83 21.27 -3.05 0.56
CA LYS A 83 22.53 -3.61 0.04
C LYS A 83 22.36 -4.13 -1.38
N ASP A 84 23.48 -4.21 -2.09
CA ASP A 84 23.52 -4.86 -3.39
C ASP A 84 23.10 -6.33 -3.27
N ASN A 85 22.32 -6.80 -4.24
CA ASN A 85 21.66 -8.11 -4.31
C ASN A 85 20.62 -8.39 -3.22
N GLU A 86 20.20 -7.38 -2.47
CA GLU A 86 19.14 -7.55 -1.47
C GLU A 86 17.75 -7.73 -2.13
N HIS A 87 16.90 -8.50 -1.45
CA HIS A 87 15.52 -8.71 -1.84
C HIS A 87 14.59 -7.80 -1.05
N ILE A 88 13.76 -7.05 -1.78
CA ILE A 88 12.69 -6.26 -1.19
C ILE A 88 11.34 -6.73 -1.72
N ILE A 89 10.34 -6.64 -0.87
CA ILE A 89 8.96 -7.05 -1.12
C ILE A 89 8.14 -5.78 -1.29
N CYS A 90 7.48 -5.65 -2.45
CA CYS A 90 6.52 -4.60 -2.71
C CYS A 90 5.16 -5.02 -2.17
N ILE A 91 4.59 -4.20 -1.29
CA ILE A 91 3.23 -4.38 -0.78
C ILE A 91 2.32 -3.46 -1.59
N ASP A 92 1.42 -4.06 -2.35
CA ASP A 92 0.38 -3.32 -3.06
C ASP A 92 -0.77 -2.93 -2.13
N MET A 93 -1.55 -1.93 -2.53
CA MET A 93 -2.68 -1.41 -1.75
C MET A 93 -3.68 -2.51 -1.38
N GLY A 94 -3.94 -3.50 -2.24
CA GLY A 94 -4.87 -4.59 -1.95
C GLY A 94 -4.36 -5.51 -0.84
N THR A 95 -3.08 -5.89 -0.93
CA THR A 95 -2.39 -6.70 0.09
C THR A 95 -2.27 -5.97 1.41
N PHE A 96 -1.88 -4.69 1.36
CA PHE A 96 -1.82 -3.80 2.52
C PHE A 96 -3.17 -3.73 3.20
N THR A 97 -4.22 -3.49 2.42
CA THR A 97 -5.60 -3.42 2.89
C THR A 97 -6.03 -4.71 3.60
N ASN A 98 -5.80 -5.88 3.01
CA ASN A 98 -6.15 -7.17 3.64
C ASN A 98 -5.42 -7.41 4.97
N GLN A 99 -4.14 -7.03 5.07
CA GLN A 99 -3.38 -7.16 6.32
C GLN A 99 -3.82 -6.14 7.37
N ILE A 100 -4.19 -4.94 6.96
CA ILE A 100 -4.64 -3.86 7.85
C ILE A 100 -6.05 -4.08 8.35
N TYR A 101 -6.96 -4.61 7.53
CA TYR A 101 -8.36 -4.88 7.93
C TYR A 101 -8.45 -5.74 9.19
N ALA A 102 -7.57 -6.74 9.32
CA ALA A 102 -7.51 -7.59 10.51
C ALA A 102 -7.04 -6.86 11.79
N THR A 103 -6.44 -5.68 11.65
CA THR A 103 -5.89 -4.88 12.75
C THR A 103 -6.85 -3.79 13.23
N ILE A 104 -7.95 -3.56 12.50
CA ILE A 104 -8.91 -2.51 12.78
C ILE A 104 -10.08 -3.08 13.56
N ASP A 105 -10.36 -2.44 14.71
CA ASP A 105 -11.60 -2.66 15.45
C ASP A 105 -12.68 -1.72 14.91
N PHE A 106 -13.58 -2.28 14.09
CA PHE A 106 -14.69 -1.52 13.50
C PHE A 106 -15.83 -1.25 14.49
N ASP A 107 -15.82 -1.89 15.65
CA ASP A 107 -16.83 -1.68 16.70
C ASP A 107 -16.44 -0.49 17.60
N ASN A 108 -15.14 -0.16 17.68
CA ASN A 108 -14.59 0.93 18.50
C ASN A 108 -14.03 2.09 17.67
N LEU A 109 -14.85 2.63 16.76
CA LEU A 109 -14.49 3.80 15.96
C LEU A 109 -14.43 5.08 16.80
N TRP A 110 -13.52 5.97 16.46
CA TRP A 110 -13.50 7.33 17.01
C TRP A 110 -14.56 8.22 16.37
N PHE A 111 -14.81 7.99 15.09
CA PHE A 111 -15.77 8.77 14.33
C PHE A 111 -16.35 7.93 13.19
N GLU A 112 -17.66 8.03 13.02
CA GLU A 112 -18.36 7.50 11.85
C GLU A 112 -19.33 8.55 11.33
N LEU A 113 -19.26 8.83 10.03
CA LEU A 113 -20.25 9.63 9.33
C LEU A 113 -20.83 8.80 8.19
N LYS A 114 -22.15 8.67 8.17
CA LYS A 114 -22.90 8.02 7.09
C LYS A 114 -23.79 9.05 6.42
N ARG A 115 -23.79 9.06 5.08
CA ARG A 115 -24.66 9.92 4.29
C ARG A 115 -25.16 9.18 3.07
N HIS A 116 -26.46 9.14 2.90
CA HIS A 116 -27.07 8.67 1.67
C HIS A 116 -26.84 9.68 0.55
N ASP A 117 -26.35 9.21 -0.59
CA ASP A 117 -26.23 9.99 -1.81
C ASP A 117 -27.33 9.59 -2.79
N ALA A 118 -28.28 10.51 -3.01
CA ALA A 118 -29.42 10.28 -3.88
C ALA A 118 -29.03 10.19 -5.37
N SER A 119 -27.84 10.65 -5.76
CA SER A 119 -27.39 10.63 -7.16
C SER A 119 -27.01 9.23 -7.66
N ASP A 120 -26.46 8.40 -6.78
CA ASP A 120 -26.08 7.01 -7.06
C ASP A 120 -26.86 6.00 -6.19
N ASN A 121 -27.76 6.49 -5.33
CA ASN A 121 -28.57 5.72 -4.39
C ASN A 121 -27.69 4.84 -3.46
N GLN A 122 -26.47 5.28 -3.15
CA GLN A 122 -25.55 4.56 -2.26
C GLN A 122 -25.36 5.29 -0.93
N GLU A 123 -25.04 4.52 0.11
CA GLU A 123 -24.56 5.10 1.37
C GLU A 123 -23.06 5.35 1.26
N LYS A 124 -22.65 6.60 1.50
CA LYS A 124 -21.26 7.02 1.60
C LYS A 124 -20.89 7.12 3.06
N CYS A 125 -19.75 6.55 3.42
CA CYS A 125 -19.32 6.51 4.79
C CYS A 125 -17.85 6.91 4.95
N ILE A 126 -17.59 7.65 6.03
CA ILE A 126 -16.26 7.98 6.52
C ILE A 126 -16.13 7.38 7.91
N GLN A 127 -15.15 6.52 8.12
CA GLN A 127 -14.81 5.94 9.42
C GLN A 127 -13.39 6.34 9.79
N ILE A 128 -13.20 6.74 11.04
CA ILE A 128 -11.89 7.12 11.59
C ILE A 128 -11.72 6.39 12.91
N GLY A 129 -10.52 5.86 13.14
CA GLY A 129 -10.16 5.24 14.39
C GLY A 129 -8.66 4.95 14.47
N LEU A 130 -8.28 4.21 15.50
CA LEU A 130 -6.96 3.61 15.60
C LEU A 130 -7.05 2.11 15.32
N ASN A 131 -6.04 1.57 14.67
CA ASN A 131 -5.85 0.13 14.64
C ASN A 131 -5.13 -0.37 15.92
N SER A 132 -4.96 -1.68 16.05
CA SER A 132 -4.26 -2.32 17.17
C SER A 132 -2.77 -1.92 17.30
N PHE A 133 -2.22 -1.20 16.32
CA PHE A 133 -0.85 -0.67 16.33
C PHE A 133 -0.80 0.84 16.59
N TYR A 134 -1.90 1.44 17.06
CA TYR A 134 -2.01 2.88 17.32
C TYR A 134 -1.76 3.77 16.11
N LYS A 135 -1.93 3.23 14.89
CA LYS A 135 -1.93 4.04 13.67
C LYS A 135 -3.33 4.57 13.41
N LEU A 136 -3.44 5.84 13.04
CA LEU A 136 -4.69 6.44 12.62
C LEU A 136 -5.09 5.82 11.29
N PHE A 137 -6.33 5.35 11.20
CA PHE A 137 -6.91 4.96 9.92
C PHE A 137 -8.07 5.87 9.55
N ILE A 138 -8.18 6.13 8.25
CA ILE A 138 -9.34 6.78 7.64
C ILE A 138 -9.84 5.85 6.55
N ARG A 139 -11.07 5.37 6.69
CA ARG A 139 -11.73 4.52 5.71
C ARG A 139 -12.85 5.27 5.02
N LEU A 140 -12.85 5.23 3.71
CA LEU A 140 -13.88 5.81 2.84
C LEU A 140 -14.50 4.68 2.01
N TYR A 141 -15.82 4.51 2.05
CA TYR A 141 -16.54 3.55 1.21
C TYR A 141 -17.88 4.11 0.72
N GLY A 142 -18.40 3.55 -0.39
CA GLY A 142 -19.59 4.07 -1.08
C GLY A 142 -19.29 5.06 -2.22
N THR A 143 -18.02 5.27 -2.55
CA THR A 143 -17.62 5.93 -3.81
C THR A 143 -17.29 4.84 -4.81
N GLY A 144 -17.98 4.79 -5.97
CA GLY A 144 -18.01 3.67 -6.92
C GLY A 144 -16.68 3.15 -7.48
N THR A 145 -15.54 3.66 -7.03
CA THR A 145 -14.19 3.22 -7.42
C THR A 145 -13.20 3.13 -6.26
N ILE A 146 -13.54 3.56 -5.04
CA ILE A 146 -12.58 3.69 -3.93
C ILE A 146 -13.18 3.12 -2.64
N ASN A 147 -12.75 1.90 -2.30
CA ASN A 147 -12.74 1.39 -0.93
C ASN A 147 -11.33 1.64 -0.38
N GLY A 148 -11.06 2.88 0.01
CA GLY A 148 -9.74 3.31 0.45
C GLY A 148 -9.63 3.24 1.97
N ILE A 149 -8.70 2.44 2.50
CA ILE A 149 -8.20 2.60 3.87
C ILE A 149 -6.87 3.31 3.79
N TYR A 150 -6.83 4.54 4.31
CA TYR A 150 -5.61 5.30 4.48
C TYR A 150 -5.12 5.10 5.90
N MET A 151 -3.83 4.80 6.05
CA MET A 151 -3.18 4.61 7.34
C MET A 151 -2.12 5.67 7.52
N PHE A 152 -2.04 6.25 8.71
CA PHE A 152 -1.07 7.26 9.05
C PHE A 152 -0.42 6.93 10.40
N ASN A 153 0.91 6.97 10.41
CA ASN A 153 1.66 7.06 11.65
C ASN A 153 1.75 8.53 12.11
N ILE A 154 2.23 8.73 13.34
CA ILE A 154 2.28 10.07 13.94
C ILE A 154 3.19 11.03 13.17
N PHE A 155 4.30 10.57 12.60
CA PHE A 155 5.21 11.41 11.84
C PHE A 155 4.57 11.88 10.54
N GLU A 156 3.88 10.98 9.83
CA GLU A 156 3.13 11.34 8.61
C GLU A 156 2.05 12.38 8.90
N LEU A 157 1.33 12.26 10.02
CA LEU A 157 0.34 13.25 10.43
C LEU A 157 0.97 14.61 10.75
N VAL A 158 2.12 14.62 11.42
CA VAL A 158 2.87 15.85 11.70
C VAL A 158 3.31 16.52 10.40
N THR A 159 3.85 15.75 9.46
CA THR A 159 4.25 16.27 8.14
C THR A 159 3.07 16.88 7.39
N ILE A 160 1.94 16.19 7.30
CA ILE A 160 0.72 16.70 6.63
C ILE A 160 0.23 17.99 7.30
N ALA A 161 0.24 18.04 8.64
CA ALA A 161 -0.17 19.22 9.38
C ALA A 161 0.75 20.42 9.11
N ASP A 162 2.06 20.18 9.02
CA ASP A 162 3.05 21.22 8.75
C ASP A 162 2.99 21.72 7.30
N GLU A 163 2.74 20.85 6.33
CA GLU A 163 2.52 21.23 4.93
C GLU A 163 1.27 22.12 4.78
N LYS A 164 0.15 21.72 5.42
CA LYS A 164 -1.07 22.55 5.44
C LYS A 164 -0.87 23.92 6.08
N ARG A 165 -0.07 24.01 7.15
CA ARG A 165 0.25 25.29 7.80
C ARG A 165 1.05 26.23 6.92
N LYS A 166 1.82 25.70 5.96
CA LYS A 166 2.59 26.48 5.00
C LYS A 166 1.75 27.01 3.82
N GLY A 167 0.46 26.67 3.77
CA GLY A 167 -0.45 27.13 2.72
C GLY A 167 -0.18 26.52 1.34
N ILE A 168 0.44 25.33 1.32
CA ILE A 168 0.60 24.49 0.13
C ILE A 168 -0.59 23.52 0.06
#